data_AF-A0A930SVB6-F1
#
_entry.id   AF-A0A930SVB6-F1
#
_cell.length_a   1.000
_cell.length_b   1.000
_cell.length_c   1.000
_cell.angle_alpha   90.00
_cell.angle_beta   90.00
_cell.angle_gamma   90.00
#
_symmetry.space_group_name_H-M   'P 1'
#
loop_
_entity.id
_entity.type
_entity.pdbx_description
1 polymer ?
#
loop_
_entity_poly.entity_id
_entity_poly.type
_entity_poly.pdbx_seq_one_letter_code
_entity_poly.pdbx_strand_id
1 'polypeptide(L)'
;MEYRQTVCVAPGDGIGPEIMAATLRILKAARARVHFEEVCMGQAAYAAGYPSGILPETWEQIRKHRILLKAPVITSPDSRYKSPHVIVRKMLGMYANIRPCMSYAPFVQTRYPGLQVVIIRENEEDLYAGIEHRQTAEVTQSTRLISRPGAEKIIRYAFEYARAHYRRKVTCFTKDSLMKLTDGLFHQVFNRIALEYPDIEHEHWMVDVGTARLADSPEQFDVLVTPNLYGDILNDMTAQLAGSIGMAGSANVGGSCAMFETVHGAVPHRAGLDQANPSGLLLAAVMMLNHIGQPDVAEWIHNAWLKTLEDGLHTYDIFVPGQSQQLLGTAAFTEAVVARLGQEPSQLAVRYEKNPPIFHSPPYKRPHLHKQLVGVDVFLDYAQPSAAIALPDLLRRLQSLPGVFQLKSISNRGVTLWPEGPPEIFCTDHWRVRFQTERASQADLLKLMVSLDQAGLQLIKTEHLYTFDGEPGFLPDRPNE
;
A
#
# COMPACT_ATOMS: atom_id res chain seq x y z
N MET A 1 -31.77 21.68 6.99
CA MET A 1 -30.69 20.88 7.61
C MET A 1 -29.46 21.74 7.64
N GLU A 2 -28.78 21.84 8.77
CA GLU A 2 -27.52 22.58 8.87
C GLU A 2 -26.38 21.63 8.46
N TYR A 3 -25.79 21.86 7.30
CA TYR A 3 -24.66 21.08 6.81
C TYR A 3 -23.42 21.43 7.62
N ARG A 4 -22.70 20.42 8.13
CA ARG A 4 -21.52 20.63 8.98
C ARG A 4 -20.20 20.58 8.22
N GLN A 5 -20.17 19.89 7.08
CA GLN A 5 -18.95 19.63 6.32
C GLN A 5 -19.29 19.47 4.84
N THR A 6 -18.45 19.97 3.95
CA THR A 6 -18.48 19.64 2.52
C THR A 6 -17.55 18.46 2.25
N VAL A 7 -18.02 17.51 1.45
CA VAL A 7 -17.27 16.33 0.99
C VAL A 7 -17.17 16.37 -0.52
N CYS A 8 -15.94 16.31 -1.04
CA CYS A 8 -15.71 16.11 -2.46
C CYS A 8 -16.12 14.68 -2.84
N VAL A 9 -16.85 14.53 -3.94
CA VAL A 9 -17.34 13.24 -4.44
C VAL A 9 -16.79 12.99 -5.83
N ALA A 10 -16.03 11.92 -6.01
CA ALA A 10 -15.57 11.48 -7.33
C ALA A 10 -16.37 10.25 -7.77
N PRO A 11 -17.30 10.37 -8.75
CA PRO A 11 -18.14 9.25 -9.21
C PRO A 11 -17.36 8.08 -9.82
N GLY A 12 -16.13 8.32 -10.25
CA GLY A 12 -15.25 7.28 -10.79
C GLY A 12 -15.66 6.80 -12.19
N ASP A 13 -15.12 5.65 -12.57
CA ASP A 13 -15.29 5.04 -13.89
C ASP A 13 -15.93 3.64 -13.75
N GLY A 14 -16.40 3.06 -14.87
CA GLY A 14 -16.97 1.71 -14.90
C GLY A 14 -18.23 1.59 -14.03
N ILE A 15 -18.24 0.67 -13.05
CA ILE A 15 -19.35 0.54 -12.07
C ILE A 15 -19.39 1.70 -11.05
N GLY A 16 -18.35 2.55 -11.02
CA GLY A 16 -18.20 3.62 -10.04
C GLY A 16 -19.42 4.53 -9.92
N PRO A 17 -19.96 5.09 -11.03
CA PRO A 17 -21.14 5.94 -10.99
C PRO A 17 -22.38 5.27 -10.37
N GLU A 18 -22.61 3.98 -10.63
CA GLU A 18 -23.75 3.22 -10.08
C GLU A 18 -23.62 3.07 -8.57
N ILE A 19 -22.47 2.62 -8.07
CA ILE A 19 -22.27 2.44 -6.63
C ILE A 19 -22.18 3.78 -5.89
N MET A 20 -21.69 4.84 -6.54
CA MET A 20 -21.69 6.19 -5.98
C MET A 20 -23.13 6.70 -5.84
N ALA A 21 -23.94 6.57 -6.88
CA ALA A 21 -25.36 6.97 -6.84
C ALA A 21 -26.11 6.24 -5.72
N ALA A 22 -25.90 4.93 -5.60
CA ALA A 22 -26.42 4.09 -4.50
C ALA A 22 -26.00 4.62 -3.11
N THR A 23 -24.69 4.86 -2.94
CA THR A 23 -24.13 5.35 -1.68
C THR A 23 -24.71 6.71 -1.30
N LEU A 24 -24.74 7.67 -2.23
CA LEU A 24 -25.31 9.01 -2.00
C LEU A 24 -26.81 8.95 -1.70
N ARG A 25 -27.56 8.05 -2.35
CA ARG A 25 -28.99 7.83 -2.10
C ARG A 25 -29.26 7.38 -0.67
N ILE A 26 -28.45 6.46 -0.13
CA ILE A 26 -28.55 6.00 1.26
C ILE A 26 -28.14 7.11 2.24
N LEU A 27 -27.02 7.80 1.99
CA LEU A 27 -26.55 8.91 2.82
C LEU A 27 -27.60 10.04 2.92
N LYS A 28 -28.24 10.40 1.80
CA LYS A 28 -29.32 11.40 1.76
C LYS A 28 -30.55 10.94 2.54
N ALA A 29 -30.95 9.67 2.42
CA ALA A 29 -32.09 9.12 3.15
C ALA A 29 -31.86 9.10 4.67
N ALA A 30 -30.64 8.76 5.08
CA ALA A 30 -30.20 8.81 6.47
C ALA A 30 -29.95 10.24 6.98
N ARG A 31 -30.19 11.26 6.14
CA ARG A 31 -30.02 12.69 6.47
C ARG A 31 -28.61 13.01 6.97
N ALA A 32 -27.59 12.40 6.35
CA ALA A 32 -26.20 12.73 6.62
C ALA A 32 -25.98 14.25 6.50
N ARG A 33 -25.31 14.85 7.49
CA ARG A 33 -25.15 16.32 7.59
C ARG A 33 -23.97 16.80 6.74
N VAL A 34 -23.99 16.41 5.47
CA VAL A 34 -22.90 16.61 4.51
C VAL A 34 -23.43 17.33 3.28
N HIS A 35 -22.69 18.34 2.83
CA HIS A 35 -22.87 18.91 1.50
C HIS A 35 -21.93 18.16 0.53
N PHE A 36 -22.48 17.51 -0.49
CA PHE A 36 -21.69 16.76 -1.47
C PHE A 36 -21.37 17.67 -2.66
N GLU A 37 -20.09 17.80 -2.98
CA GLU A 37 -19.60 18.55 -4.12
C GLU A 37 -18.90 17.58 -5.09
N GLU A 38 -19.46 17.42 -6.29
CA GLU A 38 -18.91 16.51 -7.28
C GLU A 38 -17.60 17.06 -7.87
N VAL A 39 -16.61 16.20 -8.04
CA VAL A 39 -15.31 16.51 -8.64
C VAL A 39 -14.95 15.48 -9.71
N CYS A 40 -14.22 15.93 -10.74
CA CYS A 40 -13.85 15.09 -11.87
C CYS A 40 -12.48 14.42 -11.67
N MET A 41 -12.43 13.10 -11.89
CA MET A 41 -11.22 12.26 -11.87
C MET A 41 -11.36 11.09 -12.84
N GLY A 42 -10.25 10.42 -13.16
CA GLY A 42 -10.25 9.19 -13.95
C GLY A 42 -10.34 9.45 -15.45
N GLN A 43 -11.12 8.64 -16.18
CA GLN A 43 -11.16 8.70 -17.65
C GLN A 43 -11.59 10.06 -18.18
N ALA A 44 -12.55 10.71 -17.53
CA ALA A 44 -13.01 12.05 -17.92
C ALA A 44 -11.86 13.09 -17.85
N ALA A 45 -11.00 13.00 -16.85
CA ALA A 45 -9.84 13.87 -16.72
C ALA A 45 -8.74 13.56 -17.74
N TYR A 46 -8.51 12.27 -18.05
CA TYR A 46 -7.58 11.88 -19.12
C TYR A 46 -8.06 12.36 -20.49
N ALA A 47 -9.35 12.22 -20.79
CA ALA A 47 -9.96 12.70 -22.03
C ALA A 47 -9.85 14.22 -22.18
N ALA A 48 -9.85 14.96 -21.06
CA ALA A 48 -9.59 16.39 -21.01
C ALA A 48 -8.09 16.77 -21.12
N GLY A 49 -7.20 15.80 -21.33
CA GLY A 49 -5.77 16.04 -21.57
C GLY A 49 -4.90 16.15 -20.31
N TYR A 50 -5.39 15.72 -19.14
CA TYR A 50 -4.64 15.78 -17.88
C TYR A 50 -4.00 14.42 -17.54
N PRO A 51 -2.67 14.23 -17.69
CA PRO A 51 -2.03 12.91 -17.55
C PRO A 51 -2.07 12.34 -16.12
N SER A 52 -2.35 13.17 -15.11
CA SER A 52 -2.58 12.76 -13.73
C SER A 52 -3.94 12.08 -13.52
N GLY A 53 -4.89 12.26 -14.45
CA GLY A 53 -6.29 11.84 -14.30
C GLY A 53 -7.05 12.66 -13.26
N ILE A 54 -6.60 13.90 -12.99
CA ILE A 54 -7.18 14.81 -12.00
C ILE A 54 -7.04 16.24 -12.51
N LEU A 55 -8.16 16.98 -12.54
CA LEU A 55 -8.18 18.39 -12.95
C LEU A 55 -7.56 19.31 -11.88
N PRO A 56 -7.01 20.48 -12.25
CA PRO A 56 -6.53 21.49 -11.30
C PRO A 56 -7.59 21.90 -10.28
N GLU A 57 -8.83 22.15 -10.72
CA GLU A 57 -9.94 22.57 -9.87
C GLU A 57 -10.32 21.45 -8.88
N THR A 58 -10.25 20.18 -9.32
CA THR A 58 -10.44 19.02 -8.44
C THR A 58 -9.43 19.02 -7.29
N TRP A 59 -8.15 19.35 -7.55
CA TRP A 59 -7.15 19.48 -6.49
C TRP A 59 -7.46 20.59 -5.50
N GLU A 60 -7.92 21.73 -5.99
CA GLU A 60 -8.28 22.87 -5.15
C GLU A 60 -9.43 22.52 -4.21
N GLN A 61 -10.47 21.86 -4.72
CA GLN A 61 -11.61 21.44 -3.91
C GLN A 61 -11.21 20.42 -2.84
N ILE A 62 -10.39 19.42 -3.18
CA ILE A 62 -9.93 18.43 -2.20
C ILE A 62 -9.09 19.10 -1.12
N ARG A 63 -8.18 20.02 -1.46
CA ARG A 63 -7.37 20.73 -0.44
C ARG A 63 -8.21 21.63 0.45
N LYS A 64 -9.23 22.28 -0.11
CA LYS A 64 -10.16 23.14 0.62
C LYS A 64 -11.03 22.35 1.58
N HIS A 65 -11.61 21.24 1.13
CA HIS A 65 -12.61 20.47 1.87
C HIS A 65 -12.04 19.30 2.66
N ARG A 66 -10.84 18.83 2.32
CA ARG A 66 -10.02 17.83 3.02
C ARG A 66 -10.60 16.41 3.08
N ILE A 67 -11.85 16.23 2.66
CA ILE A 67 -12.56 14.95 2.67
C ILE A 67 -12.97 14.60 1.24
N LEU A 68 -12.57 13.41 0.79
CA LEU A 68 -12.90 12.87 -0.53
C LEU A 68 -13.59 11.52 -0.38
N LEU A 69 -14.82 11.38 -0.89
CA LEU A 69 -15.47 10.10 -1.11
C LEU A 69 -15.35 9.75 -2.59
N LYS A 70 -14.69 8.63 -2.89
CA LYS A 70 -14.30 8.31 -4.26
C LYS A 70 -14.68 6.88 -4.62
N ALA A 71 -15.34 6.71 -5.75
CA ALA A 71 -15.53 5.41 -6.37
C ALA A 71 -14.28 5.02 -7.21
N PRO A 72 -14.16 3.76 -7.66
CA PRO A 72 -13.00 3.31 -8.42
C PRO A 72 -12.79 4.12 -9.71
N VAL A 73 -11.54 4.36 -10.08
CA VAL A 73 -11.16 4.96 -11.37
C VAL A 73 -10.27 3.99 -12.12
N ILE A 74 -10.36 4.02 -13.45
CA ILE A 74 -9.51 3.25 -14.34
C ILE A 74 -8.16 3.96 -14.44
N THR A 75 -7.07 3.23 -14.20
CA THR A 75 -5.73 3.70 -14.52
C THR A 75 -5.44 3.32 -15.97
N SER A 76 -5.02 4.29 -16.78
CA SER A 76 -4.63 4.01 -18.16
C SER A 76 -3.39 3.09 -18.19
N PRO A 77 -3.36 2.06 -19.06
CA PRO A 77 -2.18 1.20 -19.23
C PRO A 77 -1.03 1.90 -19.96
N ASP A 78 -1.29 3.07 -20.57
CA ASP A 78 -0.28 3.88 -21.23
C ASP A 78 0.58 4.61 -20.18
N SER A 79 1.89 4.36 -20.23
CA SER A 79 2.89 4.86 -19.26
C SER A 79 2.99 6.38 -19.19
N ARG A 80 2.43 7.12 -20.16
CA ARG A 80 2.31 8.58 -20.11
C ARG A 80 1.35 9.05 -19.02
N TYR A 81 0.44 8.19 -18.59
CA TYR A 81 -0.56 8.47 -17.58
C TYR A 81 -0.18 7.84 -16.25
N LYS A 82 -0.53 8.52 -15.17
CA LYS A 82 -0.27 8.05 -13.80
C LYS A 82 -1.57 7.59 -13.14
N SER A 83 -1.47 6.63 -12.22
CA SER A 83 -2.63 6.17 -11.44
C SER A 83 -3.17 7.29 -10.53
N PRO A 84 -4.45 7.71 -10.66
CA PRO A 84 -4.99 8.76 -9.82
C PRO A 84 -5.06 8.33 -8.36
N HIS A 85 -5.25 7.03 -8.10
CA HIS A 85 -5.24 6.44 -6.76
C HIS A 85 -3.92 6.73 -6.04
N VAL A 86 -2.79 6.40 -6.68
CA VAL A 86 -1.45 6.58 -6.10
C VAL A 86 -1.10 8.07 -5.97
N ILE A 87 -1.44 8.88 -6.97
CA ILE A 87 -1.14 10.32 -6.94
C ILE A 87 -1.87 11.01 -5.80
N VAL A 88 -3.18 10.77 -5.64
CA VAL A 88 -3.99 11.39 -4.58
C VAL A 88 -3.43 11.07 -3.20
N ARG A 89 -3.08 9.80 -2.96
CA ARG A 89 -2.50 9.35 -1.69
C ARG A 89 -1.18 10.06 -1.38
N LYS A 90 -0.23 10.07 -2.33
CA LYS A 90 1.09 10.69 -2.13
C LYS A 90 1.04 12.20 -2.03
N MET A 91 0.32 12.87 -2.93
CA MET A 91 0.29 14.34 -3.00
C MET A 91 -0.39 14.99 -1.79
N LEU A 92 -1.28 14.26 -1.10
CA LEU A 92 -1.99 14.74 0.09
C LEU A 92 -1.45 14.13 1.40
N GLY A 93 -0.39 13.34 1.32
CA GLY A 93 0.27 12.75 2.48
C GLY A 93 -0.59 11.75 3.26
N MET A 94 -1.41 10.96 2.56
CA MET A 94 -2.33 9.97 3.15
C MET A 94 -1.63 8.65 3.41
N TYR A 95 -0.78 8.65 4.44
CA TYR A 95 0.17 7.58 4.78
C TYR A 95 -0.46 6.29 5.32
N ALA A 96 -1.66 6.35 5.89
CA ALA A 96 -2.33 5.18 6.44
C ALA A 96 -3.49 4.74 5.55
N ASN A 97 -3.48 3.50 5.08
CA ASN A 97 -4.63 2.87 4.45
C ASN A 97 -5.24 1.82 5.38
N ILE A 98 -6.47 2.07 5.84
CA ILE A 98 -7.20 1.26 6.80
C ILE A 98 -8.22 0.43 6.05
N ARG A 99 -8.14 -0.89 6.19
CA ARG A 99 -9.01 -1.85 5.52
C ARG A 99 -9.53 -2.91 6.50
N PRO A 100 -10.73 -2.71 7.06
CA PRO A 100 -11.40 -3.72 7.87
C PRO A 100 -11.89 -4.89 7.01
N CYS A 101 -11.61 -6.12 7.44
CA CYS A 101 -12.08 -7.36 6.84
C CYS A 101 -12.85 -8.15 7.89
N MET A 102 -14.18 -8.08 7.80
CA MET A 102 -15.10 -8.61 8.81
C MET A 102 -15.97 -9.71 8.18
N SER A 103 -16.09 -10.83 8.88
CA SER A 103 -17.05 -11.87 8.56
C SER A 103 -18.46 -11.43 8.94
N TYR A 104 -19.42 -11.74 8.07
CA TYR A 104 -20.85 -11.52 8.30
C TYR A 104 -21.62 -12.85 8.32
N ALA A 105 -20.95 -13.93 8.74
CA ALA A 105 -21.59 -15.23 8.91
C ALA A 105 -22.69 -15.18 9.99
N PRO A 106 -23.76 -15.99 9.87
CA PRO A 106 -24.03 -16.93 8.79
C PRO A 106 -24.75 -16.30 7.59
N PHE A 107 -24.84 -14.98 7.48
CA PHE A 107 -25.64 -14.31 6.44
C PHE A 107 -24.89 -14.18 5.12
N VAL A 108 -23.59 -13.89 5.18
CA VAL A 108 -22.69 -14.02 4.04
C VAL A 108 -21.86 -15.29 4.19
N GLN A 109 -21.86 -16.14 3.16
CA GLN A 109 -21.12 -17.40 3.19
C GLN A 109 -19.61 -17.15 3.23
N THR A 110 -18.94 -17.77 4.21
CA THR A 110 -17.50 -17.81 4.34
C THR A 110 -17.07 -19.07 5.09
N ARG A 111 -15.81 -19.48 4.90
CA ARG A 111 -15.18 -20.54 5.71
C ARG A 111 -14.72 -20.03 7.08
N TYR A 112 -14.71 -18.72 7.29
CA TYR A 112 -14.13 -18.06 8.48
C TYR A 112 -15.17 -17.19 9.18
N PRO A 113 -16.11 -17.79 9.96
CA PRO A 113 -17.16 -17.03 10.64
C PRO A 113 -16.63 -16.06 11.72
N GLY A 114 -15.43 -16.29 12.25
CA GLY A 114 -14.79 -15.45 13.27
C GLY A 114 -13.80 -14.40 12.75
N LEU A 115 -13.61 -14.28 11.43
CA LEU A 115 -12.65 -13.33 10.86
C LEU A 115 -13.06 -11.88 11.18
N GLN A 116 -12.19 -11.14 11.89
CA GLN A 116 -12.39 -9.73 12.23
C GLN A 116 -11.06 -8.97 12.24
N VAL A 117 -10.36 -8.96 11.10
CA VAL A 117 -9.01 -8.40 10.98
C VAL A 117 -9.06 -7.00 10.37
N VAL A 118 -8.25 -6.07 10.87
CA VAL A 118 -8.05 -4.76 10.22
C VAL A 118 -6.62 -4.66 9.72
N ILE A 119 -6.46 -4.45 8.42
CA ILE A 119 -5.14 -4.23 7.81
C ILE A 119 -4.86 -2.73 7.74
N ILE A 120 -3.75 -2.32 8.34
CA ILE A 120 -3.18 -0.99 8.33
C ILE A 120 -1.96 -1.01 7.41
N ARG A 121 -2.18 -0.60 6.16
CA ARG A 121 -1.20 -0.60 5.09
C ARG A 121 -0.47 0.75 5.01
N GLU A 122 0.86 0.70 4.93
CA GLU A 122 1.70 1.85 4.54
C GLU A 122 1.37 2.27 3.10
N ASN A 123 1.25 3.56 2.81
CA ASN A 123 0.58 4.04 1.59
C ASN A 123 1.35 5.12 0.79
N GLU A 124 2.56 5.51 1.20
CA GLU A 124 3.37 6.57 0.58
C GLU A 124 4.64 6.03 -0.12
N GLU A 125 5.26 4.96 0.37
CA GLU A 125 6.57 4.48 -0.08
C GLU A 125 6.53 3.03 -0.62
N ASP A 126 7.60 2.25 -0.41
CA ASP A 126 7.81 0.90 -0.96
C ASP A 126 7.84 0.88 -2.51
N LEU A 127 7.67 -0.28 -3.13
CA LEU A 127 7.67 -0.47 -4.59
C LEU A 127 6.60 0.35 -5.32
N TYR A 128 5.54 0.79 -4.61
CA TYR A 128 4.52 1.70 -5.15
C TYR A 128 5.07 3.12 -5.36
N ALA A 129 6.33 3.38 -5.00
CA ALA A 129 7.11 4.52 -5.48
C ALA A 129 7.05 4.65 -7.02
N GLY A 130 7.05 3.53 -7.75
CA GLY A 130 7.01 3.50 -9.21
C GLY A 130 8.30 4.02 -9.85
N ILE A 131 9.43 3.87 -9.15
CA ILE A 131 10.74 4.33 -9.62
C ILE A 131 11.41 3.17 -10.35
N GLU A 132 11.16 3.10 -11.66
CA GLU A 132 11.59 2.01 -12.51
C GLU A 132 12.50 2.49 -13.64
N HIS A 133 13.51 1.69 -13.96
CA HIS A 133 14.51 2.01 -14.99
C HIS A 133 14.90 0.75 -15.75
N ARG A 134 14.90 0.82 -17.08
CA ARG A 134 15.58 -0.19 -17.90
C ARG A 134 17.08 -0.03 -17.72
N GLN A 135 17.74 -1.08 -17.24
CA GLN A 135 19.18 -1.08 -17.00
C GLN A 135 19.95 -1.43 -18.27
N THR A 136 19.49 -2.46 -18.98
CA THR A 136 20.14 -3.03 -20.18
C THR A 136 19.10 -3.55 -21.16
N ALA A 137 19.52 -4.30 -22.19
CA ALA A 137 18.59 -4.97 -23.09
C ALA A 137 17.76 -6.03 -22.34
N GLU A 138 18.35 -6.75 -21.39
CA GLU A 138 17.76 -7.90 -20.68
C GLU A 138 17.21 -7.57 -19.28
N VAL A 139 17.62 -6.46 -18.67
CA VAL A 139 17.34 -6.16 -17.25
C VAL A 139 16.60 -4.85 -17.04
N THR A 140 15.56 -4.90 -16.20
CA THR A 140 14.83 -3.75 -15.66
C THR A 140 14.91 -3.75 -14.13
N GLN A 141 14.88 -2.58 -13.52
CA GLN A 141 14.96 -2.42 -12.07
C GLN A 141 13.80 -1.58 -11.55
N SER A 142 13.20 -2.01 -10.43
CA SER A 142 12.33 -1.18 -9.58
C SER A 142 13.02 -0.87 -8.24
N THR A 143 12.85 0.36 -7.75
CA THR A 143 13.48 0.82 -6.51
C THR A 143 12.51 0.73 -5.34
N ARG A 144 12.89 -0.04 -4.32
CA ARG A 144 12.15 -0.17 -3.07
C ARG A 144 12.71 0.80 -2.02
N LEU A 145 11.86 1.70 -1.53
CA LEU A 145 12.23 2.68 -0.51
C LEU A 145 11.43 2.44 0.76
N ILE A 146 12.11 2.29 1.89
CA ILE A 146 11.50 2.29 3.22
C ILE A 146 12.23 3.33 4.06
N SER A 147 11.49 4.24 4.68
CA SER A 147 12.05 5.32 5.49
C SER A 147 11.66 5.15 6.96
N ARG A 148 12.58 5.52 7.85
CA ARG A 148 12.30 5.55 9.30
C ARG A 148 11.07 6.40 9.65
N PRO A 149 10.91 7.65 9.14
CA PRO A 149 9.70 8.43 9.41
C PRO A 149 8.42 7.83 8.82
N GLY A 150 8.48 7.20 7.64
CA GLY A 150 7.32 6.52 7.05
C GLY A 150 6.86 5.34 7.90
N ALA A 151 7.80 4.44 8.23
CA ALA A 151 7.56 3.31 9.12
C ALA A 151 7.03 3.74 10.50
N GLU A 152 7.63 4.76 11.12
CA GLU A 152 7.20 5.25 12.43
C GLU A 152 5.75 5.77 12.41
N LYS A 153 5.38 6.54 11.39
CA LYS A 153 4.01 7.06 11.24
C LYS A 153 2.98 5.94 11.15
N ILE A 154 3.18 4.98 10.26
CA ILE A 154 2.20 3.93 10.01
C ILE A 154 2.10 2.95 11.18
N ILE A 155 3.23 2.57 11.78
CA ILE A 155 3.26 1.66 12.92
C ILE A 155 2.58 2.30 14.12
N ARG A 156 2.91 3.56 14.44
CA ARG A 156 2.25 4.25 15.54
C ARG A 156 0.76 4.41 15.28
N TYR A 157 0.37 4.73 14.05
CA TYR A 157 -1.04 4.78 13.66
C TYR A 157 -1.74 3.44 13.90
N ALA A 158 -1.11 2.30 13.61
CA ALA A 158 -1.69 0.99 13.88
C ALA A 158 -1.95 0.73 15.37
N PHE A 159 -1.01 1.11 16.25
CA PHE A 159 -1.20 1.01 17.71
C PHE A 159 -2.27 1.97 18.24
N GLU A 160 -2.28 3.22 17.77
CA GLU A 160 -3.31 4.20 18.15
C GLU A 160 -4.69 3.80 17.64
N TYR A 161 -4.76 3.24 16.42
CA TYR A 161 -5.98 2.65 15.89
C TYR A 161 -6.45 1.49 16.76
N ALA A 162 -5.54 0.58 17.15
CA ALA A 162 -5.89 -0.54 18.01
C ALA A 162 -6.49 -0.05 19.33
N ARG A 163 -5.83 0.91 20.00
CA ARG A 163 -6.33 1.49 21.26
C ARG A 163 -7.67 2.22 21.09
N ALA A 164 -7.80 3.04 20.05
CA ALA A 164 -9.02 3.83 19.79
C ALA A 164 -10.24 2.99 19.39
N HIS A 165 -10.01 1.77 18.90
CA HIS A 165 -11.03 0.82 18.49
C HIS A 165 -11.11 -0.41 19.41
N TYR A 166 -10.53 -0.33 20.61
CA TYR A 166 -10.54 -1.39 21.64
C TYR A 166 -10.06 -2.76 21.12
N ARG A 167 -9.17 -2.75 20.14
CA ARG A 167 -8.44 -3.93 19.67
C ARG A 167 -7.31 -4.26 20.64
N ARG A 168 -6.92 -5.53 20.67
CA ARG A 168 -6.03 -6.07 21.71
C ARG A 168 -4.64 -6.38 21.19
N LYS A 169 -4.50 -6.62 19.88
CA LYS A 169 -3.22 -7.06 19.29
C LYS A 169 -2.88 -6.31 18.00
N VAL A 170 -1.61 -5.95 17.86
CA VAL A 170 -1.02 -5.46 16.60
C VAL A 170 0.08 -6.41 16.14
N THR A 171 -0.07 -6.97 14.95
CA THR A 171 0.89 -7.89 14.36
C THR A 171 1.59 -7.25 13.15
N CYS A 172 2.92 -7.28 13.11
CA CYS A 172 3.71 -6.74 11.99
C CYS A 172 4.14 -7.83 11.01
N PHE A 173 3.87 -7.63 9.71
CA PHE A 173 4.33 -8.54 8.64
C PHE A 173 5.42 -7.89 7.80
N THR A 174 6.61 -8.53 7.74
CA THR A 174 7.75 -8.11 6.88
C THR A 174 8.53 -9.31 6.35
N LYS A 175 9.48 -9.12 5.43
CA LYS A 175 10.43 -10.13 4.92
C LYS A 175 11.88 -9.75 5.22
N ASP A 176 12.15 -9.35 6.46
CA ASP A 176 13.45 -8.91 6.96
C ASP A 176 14.51 -10.03 7.01
N SER A 177 14.10 -11.30 6.94
CA SER A 177 15.00 -12.44 6.71
C SER A 177 15.78 -12.36 5.39
N LEU A 178 15.19 -11.75 4.36
CA LEU A 178 15.83 -11.49 3.07
C LEU A 178 16.19 -10.01 2.92
N MET A 179 15.22 -9.12 3.14
CA MET A 179 15.35 -7.68 2.98
C MET A 179 15.80 -7.01 4.28
N LYS A 180 17.03 -7.34 4.69
CA LYS A 180 17.62 -6.97 5.98
C LYS A 180 17.69 -5.46 6.26
N LEU A 181 17.84 -4.61 5.25
CA LEU A 181 17.93 -3.16 5.44
C LEU A 181 16.56 -2.48 5.40
N THR A 182 15.76 -2.74 4.37
CA THR A 182 14.44 -2.10 4.18
C THR A 182 13.41 -2.65 5.17
N ASP A 183 13.13 -3.94 5.12
CA ASP A 183 12.19 -4.58 6.05
C ASP A 183 12.75 -4.68 7.45
N GLY A 184 14.06 -4.87 7.59
CA GLY A 184 14.71 -4.82 8.89
C GLY A 184 14.56 -3.45 9.56
N LEU A 185 14.63 -2.34 8.80
CA LEU A 185 14.32 -1.02 9.35
C LEU A 185 12.86 -0.93 9.82
N PHE A 186 11.90 -1.41 9.02
CA PHE A 186 10.48 -1.41 9.39
C PHE A 186 10.23 -2.20 10.68
N HIS A 187 10.78 -3.43 10.77
CA HIS A 187 10.66 -4.29 11.94
C HIS A 187 11.37 -3.70 13.18
N GLN A 188 12.57 -3.13 13.04
CA GLN A 188 13.24 -2.43 14.14
C GLN A 188 12.39 -1.27 14.68
N VAL A 189 11.76 -0.49 13.79
CA VAL A 189 10.85 0.58 14.20
C VAL A 189 9.63 0.01 14.90
N PHE A 190 9.07 -1.10 14.42
CA PHE A 190 7.95 -1.79 15.07
C PHE A 190 8.25 -2.15 16.51
N ASN A 191 9.36 -2.86 16.75
CA ASN A 191 9.76 -3.27 18.09
C ASN A 191 9.98 -2.07 19.02
N ARG A 192 10.57 -0.99 18.51
CA ARG A 192 10.78 0.23 19.30
C ARG A 192 9.47 0.92 19.68
N ILE A 193 8.54 1.05 18.74
CA ILE A 193 7.24 1.72 18.98
C ILE A 193 6.36 0.88 19.90
N ALA A 194 6.38 -0.44 19.77
CA ALA A 194 5.60 -1.34 20.61
C ALA A 194 5.87 -1.17 22.12
N LEU A 195 7.10 -0.80 22.50
CA LEU A 195 7.45 -0.50 23.90
C LEU A 195 6.67 0.70 24.49
N GLU A 196 6.15 1.58 23.65
CA GLU A 196 5.31 2.72 24.06
C GLU A 196 3.84 2.32 24.32
N TYR A 197 3.45 1.09 23.98
CA TYR A 197 2.07 0.57 24.08
C TYR A 197 2.04 -0.77 24.86
N PRO A 198 2.43 -0.78 26.15
CA PRO A 198 2.47 -2.01 26.95
C PRO A 198 1.10 -2.66 27.19
N ASP A 199 0.01 -1.92 26.94
CA ASP A 199 -1.38 -2.36 27.00
C ASP A 199 -1.85 -3.15 25.76
N ILE A 200 -1.05 -3.17 24.68
CA ILE A 200 -1.38 -3.82 23.42
C ILE A 200 -0.42 -4.99 23.16
N GLU A 201 -0.98 -6.18 22.97
CA GLU A 201 -0.19 -7.34 22.56
C GLU A 201 0.44 -7.06 21.19
N HIS A 202 1.69 -7.46 21.00
CA HIS A 202 2.38 -7.25 19.74
C HIS A 202 3.26 -8.44 19.37
N GLU A 203 3.31 -8.73 18.09
CA GLU A 203 4.12 -9.81 17.54
C GLU A 203 4.56 -9.47 16.12
N HIS A 204 5.55 -10.20 15.62
CA HIS A 204 6.07 -10.08 14.27
C HIS A 204 6.04 -11.44 13.57
N TRP A 205 5.69 -11.43 12.29
CA TRP A 205 5.74 -12.59 11.42
C TRP A 205 6.46 -12.27 10.13
N MET A 206 7.19 -13.26 9.62
CA MET A 206 7.60 -13.23 8.22
C MET A 206 6.35 -13.24 7.33
N VAL A 207 6.28 -12.33 6.35
CA VAL A 207 5.06 -12.09 5.55
C VAL A 207 4.52 -13.35 4.88
N ASP A 208 5.38 -14.26 4.42
CA ASP A 208 4.95 -15.53 3.81
C ASP A 208 4.30 -16.48 4.82
N VAL A 209 4.94 -16.72 5.97
CA VAL A 209 4.37 -17.56 7.03
C VAL A 209 3.12 -16.91 7.63
N GLY A 210 3.17 -15.59 7.86
CA GLY A 210 2.04 -14.80 8.34
C GLY A 210 0.85 -14.85 7.38
N THR A 211 1.09 -14.76 6.06
CA THR A 211 0.04 -14.90 5.04
C THR A 211 -0.58 -16.30 5.09
N ALA A 212 0.24 -17.36 5.17
CA ALA A 212 -0.27 -18.72 5.27
C ALA A 212 -1.13 -18.91 6.53
N ARG A 213 -0.70 -18.34 7.67
CA ARG A 213 -1.46 -18.35 8.92
C ARG A 213 -2.73 -17.53 8.86
N LEU A 214 -2.72 -16.38 8.19
CA LEU A 214 -3.91 -15.55 7.98
C LEU A 214 -4.95 -16.26 7.10
N ALA A 215 -4.49 -17.04 6.12
CA ALA A 215 -5.38 -17.86 5.30
C ALA A 215 -5.91 -19.11 6.03
N ASP A 216 -5.18 -19.66 6.99
CA ASP A 216 -5.56 -20.88 7.72
C ASP A 216 -6.43 -20.59 8.95
N SER A 217 -6.03 -19.64 9.79
CA SER A 217 -6.69 -19.30 11.06
C SER A 217 -6.67 -17.78 11.28
N PRO A 218 -7.43 -17.02 10.47
CA PRO A 218 -7.40 -15.56 10.52
C PRO A 218 -7.83 -14.96 11.87
N GLU A 219 -8.67 -15.66 12.64
CA GLU A 219 -9.16 -15.24 13.96
C GLU A 219 -8.07 -15.06 15.01
N GLN A 220 -6.85 -15.56 14.76
CA GLN A 220 -5.71 -15.29 15.62
C GLN A 220 -5.19 -13.86 15.47
N PHE A 221 -5.53 -13.15 14.38
CA PHE A 221 -5.06 -11.79 14.12
C PHE A 221 -6.15 -10.76 14.45
N ASP A 222 -5.72 -9.54 14.76
CA ASP A 222 -6.61 -8.44 15.11
C ASP A 222 -6.29 -7.22 14.24
N VAL A 223 -5.24 -6.45 14.56
CA VAL A 223 -4.71 -5.38 13.67
C VAL A 223 -3.42 -5.85 13.02
N LEU A 224 -3.32 -5.77 11.69
CA LEU A 224 -2.10 -6.05 10.94
C LEU A 224 -1.45 -4.75 10.46
N VAL A 225 -0.14 -4.61 10.58
CA VAL A 225 0.62 -3.49 10.00
C VAL A 225 1.75 -3.98 9.10
N THR A 226 1.86 -3.40 7.91
CA THR A 226 2.80 -3.90 6.89
C THR A 226 3.16 -2.83 5.83
N PRO A 227 4.33 -2.95 5.17
CA PRO A 227 4.68 -2.17 3.98
C PRO A 227 3.67 -2.26 2.84
N ASN A 228 3.74 -1.28 1.93
CA ASN A 228 2.71 -0.99 0.91
C ASN A 228 2.29 -2.19 0.05
N LEU A 229 3.25 -2.88 -0.59
CA LEU A 229 2.93 -3.96 -1.54
C LEU A 229 2.31 -5.16 -0.81
N TYR A 230 2.79 -5.46 0.40
CA TYR A 230 2.25 -6.56 1.20
C TYR A 230 0.83 -6.27 1.66
N GLY A 231 0.58 -5.04 2.11
CA GLY A 231 -0.76 -4.62 2.53
C GLY A 231 -1.78 -4.66 1.39
N ASP A 232 -1.35 -4.40 0.15
CA ASP A 232 -2.23 -4.54 -1.03
C ASP A 232 -2.66 -5.99 -1.24
N ILE A 233 -1.70 -6.91 -1.32
CA ILE A 233 -1.94 -8.34 -1.56
C ILE A 233 -2.76 -8.96 -0.42
N LEU A 234 -2.34 -8.72 0.83
CA LEU A 234 -2.98 -9.29 2.00
C LEU A 234 -4.42 -8.84 2.12
N ASN A 235 -4.70 -7.57 1.83
CA ASN A 235 -6.05 -7.06 1.94
C ASN A 235 -7.01 -7.72 0.96
N ASP A 236 -6.65 -7.81 -0.32
CA ASP A 236 -7.56 -8.33 -1.33
C ASP A 236 -7.88 -9.80 -1.05
N MET A 237 -6.88 -10.56 -0.61
CA MET A 237 -7.06 -11.93 -0.11
C MET A 237 -7.98 -11.97 1.11
N THR A 238 -7.72 -11.17 2.15
CA THR A 238 -8.48 -11.20 3.42
C THR A 238 -9.92 -10.73 3.24
N ALA A 239 -10.16 -9.73 2.39
CA ALA A 239 -11.49 -9.27 1.99
C ALA A 239 -12.27 -10.38 1.27
N GLN A 240 -11.61 -11.17 0.43
CA GLN A 240 -12.24 -12.32 -0.21
C GLN A 240 -12.53 -13.45 0.78
N LEU A 241 -11.66 -13.69 1.77
CA LEU A 241 -11.95 -14.62 2.86
C LEU A 241 -13.16 -14.19 3.70
N ALA A 242 -13.37 -12.88 3.86
CA ALA A 242 -14.53 -12.32 4.57
C ALA A 242 -15.87 -12.54 3.86
N GLY A 243 -15.84 -12.92 2.58
CA GLY A 243 -17.02 -13.30 1.80
C GLY A 243 -17.00 -12.69 0.40
N SER A 244 -16.65 -11.41 0.28
CA SER A 244 -16.55 -10.74 -1.02
C SER A 244 -15.71 -9.47 -0.92
N ILE A 245 -14.79 -9.28 -1.89
CA ILE A 245 -14.09 -8.02 -2.09
C ILE A 245 -15.07 -6.86 -2.41
N GLY A 246 -16.26 -7.15 -2.94
CA GLY A 246 -17.32 -6.16 -3.20
C GLY A 246 -17.85 -5.47 -1.95
N MET A 247 -17.63 -6.06 -0.77
CA MET A 247 -18.01 -5.48 0.52
C MET A 247 -16.86 -4.72 1.21
N ALA A 248 -15.65 -4.72 0.65
CA ALA A 248 -14.50 -4.14 1.32
C ALA A 248 -14.40 -2.62 1.10
N GLY A 249 -14.71 -1.86 2.15
CA GLY A 249 -14.44 -0.42 2.21
C GLY A 249 -13.05 -0.13 2.74
N SER A 250 -12.52 1.06 2.43
CA SER A 250 -11.23 1.52 2.93
C SER A 250 -11.19 3.02 3.21
N ALA A 251 -10.29 3.41 4.10
CA ALA A 251 -9.97 4.80 4.38
C ALA A 251 -8.47 5.04 4.18
N ASN A 252 -8.13 6.10 3.46
CA ASN A 252 -6.78 6.62 3.32
C ASN A 252 -6.71 7.89 4.16
N VAL A 253 -5.88 7.89 5.20
CA VAL A 253 -5.83 8.96 6.19
C VAL A 253 -4.42 9.55 6.21
N GLY A 254 -4.37 10.88 6.12
CA GLY A 254 -3.16 11.68 6.27
C GLY A 254 -3.30 12.68 7.41
N GLY A 255 -2.28 13.55 7.56
CA GLY A 255 -2.32 14.61 8.58
C GLY A 255 -3.25 15.78 8.25
N SER A 256 -3.67 15.92 6.98
CA SER A 256 -4.46 17.07 6.52
C SER A 256 -5.70 16.69 5.71
N CYS A 257 -5.69 15.54 5.02
CA CYS A 257 -6.80 15.07 4.18
C CYS A 257 -7.11 13.60 4.47
N ALA A 258 -8.33 13.20 4.16
CA ALA A 258 -8.77 11.81 4.17
C ALA A 258 -9.57 11.48 2.91
N MET A 259 -9.35 10.27 2.38
CA MET A 259 -10.05 9.74 1.22
C MET A 259 -10.66 8.37 1.54
N PHE A 260 -11.95 8.23 1.27
CA PHE A 260 -12.72 7.02 1.51
C PHE A 260 -13.11 6.41 0.17
N GLU A 261 -12.81 5.13 0.00
CA GLU A 261 -13.02 4.42 -1.26
C GLU A 261 -13.27 2.93 -1.03
N THR A 262 -13.90 2.29 -1.99
CA THR A 262 -13.96 0.82 -2.04
C THR A 262 -12.61 0.24 -2.45
N VAL A 263 -12.31 -0.98 -2.01
CA VAL A 263 -11.06 -1.68 -2.34
C VAL A 263 -11.00 -2.11 -3.81
N HIS A 264 -12.13 -2.57 -4.36
CA HIS A 264 -12.16 -3.16 -5.70
C HIS A 264 -11.98 -2.12 -6.83
N GLY A 265 -11.61 -2.60 -8.02
CA GLY A 265 -11.46 -1.76 -9.22
C GLY A 265 -12.80 -1.34 -9.86
N ALA A 266 -12.70 -0.68 -11.02
CA ALA A 266 -13.83 -0.10 -11.77
C ALA A 266 -14.69 -1.11 -12.56
N VAL A 267 -14.22 -2.36 -12.74
CA VAL A 267 -14.94 -3.46 -13.41
C VAL A 267 -15.73 -3.02 -14.67
N PRO A 268 -15.07 -2.51 -15.73
CA PRO A 268 -15.74 -1.79 -16.82
C PRO A 268 -16.80 -2.61 -17.58
N HIS A 269 -16.61 -3.92 -17.69
CA HIS A 269 -17.53 -4.82 -18.39
C HIS A 269 -18.88 -5.02 -17.67
N ARG A 270 -19.03 -4.54 -16.42
CA ARG A 270 -20.29 -4.58 -15.66
C ARG A 270 -20.97 -3.22 -15.52
N ALA A 271 -20.40 -2.17 -16.10
CA ALA A 271 -20.97 -0.83 -16.03
C ALA A 271 -22.36 -0.79 -16.68
N GLY A 272 -23.32 -0.19 -15.97
CA GLY A 272 -24.71 0.00 -16.40
C GLY A 272 -25.58 -1.26 -16.35
N LEU A 273 -25.11 -2.36 -15.76
CA LEU A 273 -25.87 -3.62 -15.71
C LEU A 273 -26.76 -3.75 -14.47
N ASP A 274 -26.72 -2.80 -13.53
CA ASP A 274 -27.42 -2.89 -12.24
C ASP A 274 -27.05 -4.16 -11.45
N GLN A 275 -25.78 -4.56 -11.49
CA GLN A 275 -25.29 -5.76 -10.79
C GLN A 275 -24.23 -5.45 -9.73
N ALA A 276 -23.67 -4.26 -9.69
CA ALA A 276 -22.59 -3.94 -8.77
C ALA A 276 -23.06 -4.01 -7.32
N ASN A 277 -22.21 -4.55 -6.44
CA ASN A 277 -22.44 -4.49 -5.01
C ASN A 277 -21.96 -3.12 -4.47
N PRO A 278 -22.85 -2.24 -3.98
CA PRO A 278 -22.44 -0.92 -3.49
C PRO A 278 -21.83 -0.97 -2.08
N SER A 279 -21.79 -2.14 -1.43
CA SER A 279 -21.44 -2.29 -0.02
C SER A 279 -20.06 -1.75 0.33
N GLY A 280 -19.02 -2.02 -0.48
CA GLY A 280 -17.67 -1.54 -0.19
C GLY A 280 -17.58 -0.01 -0.13
N LEU A 281 -18.20 0.70 -1.08
CA LEU A 281 -18.22 2.17 -1.07
C LEU A 281 -19.14 2.72 0.03
N LEU A 282 -20.26 2.05 0.32
CA LEU A 282 -21.14 2.40 1.43
C LEU A 282 -20.41 2.29 2.78
N LEU A 283 -19.67 1.20 3.02
CA LEU A 283 -18.90 1.02 4.25
C LEU A 283 -17.72 2.00 4.33
N ALA A 284 -17.10 2.36 3.20
CA ALA A 284 -16.14 3.46 3.17
C ALA A 284 -16.81 4.80 3.57
N ALA A 285 -18.05 5.04 3.15
CA ALA A 285 -18.81 6.22 3.58
C ALA A 285 -19.23 6.16 5.06
N VAL A 286 -19.48 4.98 5.63
CA VAL A 286 -19.65 4.80 7.08
C VAL A 286 -18.36 5.18 7.83
N MET A 287 -17.20 4.75 7.35
CA MET A 287 -15.90 5.18 7.89
C MET A 287 -15.71 6.70 7.78
N MET A 288 -16.13 7.29 6.66
CA MET A 288 -16.12 8.74 6.46
C MET A 288 -16.98 9.48 7.48
N LEU A 289 -18.21 9.03 7.69
CA LEU A 289 -19.14 9.64 8.65
C LEU A 289 -18.56 9.60 10.07
N ASN A 290 -17.95 8.48 10.47
CA ASN A 290 -17.23 8.38 11.74
C ASN A 290 -16.07 9.38 11.81
N HIS A 291 -15.25 9.49 10.75
CA HIS A 291 -14.13 10.40 10.68
C HIS A 291 -14.55 11.89 10.79
N ILE A 292 -15.67 12.28 10.20
CA ILE A 292 -16.19 13.66 10.26
C ILE A 292 -17.12 13.92 11.45
N GLY A 293 -17.13 13.03 12.46
CA GLY A 293 -17.85 13.23 13.71
C GLY A 293 -19.37 13.04 13.63
N GLN A 294 -19.83 12.12 12.77
CA GLN A 294 -21.24 11.73 12.63
C GLN A 294 -21.47 10.23 12.93
N PRO A 295 -21.04 9.70 14.10
CA PRO A 295 -21.16 8.28 14.42
C PRO A 295 -22.61 7.81 14.55
N ASP A 296 -23.53 8.70 14.95
CA ASP A 296 -24.98 8.47 14.97
C ASP A 296 -25.52 8.09 13.59
N VAL A 297 -25.16 8.85 12.55
CA VAL A 297 -25.60 8.57 11.18
C VAL A 297 -24.87 7.35 10.62
N ALA A 298 -23.59 7.19 10.96
CA ALA A 298 -22.80 6.04 10.55
C ALA A 298 -23.39 4.73 11.09
N GLU A 299 -23.77 4.70 12.37
CA GLU A 299 -24.37 3.55 13.05
C GLU A 299 -25.72 3.22 12.41
N TRP A 300 -26.52 4.26 12.14
CA TRP A 300 -27.84 4.11 11.56
C TRP A 300 -27.80 3.45 10.16
N ILE A 301 -26.89 3.92 9.31
CA ILE A 301 -26.67 3.35 7.97
C ILE A 301 -26.11 1.94 8.06
N HIS A 302 -25.11 1.73 8.92
CA HIS A 302 -24.44 0.44 9.01
C HIS A 302 -25.40 -0.64 9.52
N ASN A 303 -26.19 -0.36 10.56
CA ASN A 303 -27.21 -1.30 11.04
C ASN A 303 -28.29 -1.58 9.98
N ALA A 304 -28.71 -0.58 9.19
CA ALA A 304 -29.65 -0.81 8.08
C ALA A 304 -29.06 -1.71 6.98
N TRP A 305 -27.78 -1.55 6.67
CA TRP A 305 -27.07 -2.43 5.73
C TRP A 305 -26.95 -3.85 6.29
N LEU A 306 -26.54 -4.02 7.54
CA LEU A 306 -26.45 -5.31 8.21
C LEU A 306 -27.82 -6.00 8.28
N LYS A 307 -28.89 -5.27 8.59
CA LYS A 307 -30.26 -5.80 8.58
C LYS A 307 -30.67 -6.29 7.19
N THR A 308 -30.21 -5.63 6.12
CA THR A 308 -30.45 -6.07 4.74
C THR A 308 -29.81 -7.42 4.48
N LEU A 309 -28.58 -7.63 4.96
CA LEU A 309 -27.90 -8.92 4.88
C LEU A 309 -28.60 -10.00 5.72
N GLU A 310 -29.03 -9.67 6.94
CA GLU A 310 -29.75 -10.63 7.80
C GLU A 310 -31.06 -11.11 7.18
N ASP A 311 -31.73 -10.24 6.43
CA ASP A 311 -32.95 -10.59 5.68
C ASP A 311 -32.68 -11.36 4.39
N GLY A 312 -31.41 -11.71 4.12
CA GLY A 312 -31.00 -12.49 2.95
C GLY A 312 -31.20 -11.76 1.62
N LEU A 313 -31.23 -10.43 1.64
CA LEU A 313 -31.34 -9.59 0.44
C LEU A 313 -29.95 -9.27 -0.08
N HIS A 314 -29.51 -9.99 -1.11
CA HIS A 314 -28.10 -10.07 -1.49
C HIS A 314 -27.88 -9.70 -2.96
N THR A 315 -26.76 -9.05 -3.25
CA THR A 315 -26.26 -8.87 -4.62
C THR A 315 -25.57 -10.14 -5.11
N TYR A 316 -25.30 -10.22 -6.42
CA TYR A 316 -24.85 -11.46 -7.07
C TYR A 316 -23.59 -12.09 -6.44
N ASP A 317 -22.68 -11.28 -5.90
CA ASP A 317 -21.37 -11.70 -5.39
C ASP A 317 -21.45 -12.36 -4.02
N ILE A 318 -22.56 -12.17 -3.29
CA ILE A 318 -22.82 -12.78 -1.97
C ILE A 318 -24.13 -13.58 -1.96
N PHE A 319 -24.80 -13.73 -3.10
CA PHE A 319 -26.03 -14.51 -3.20
C PHE A 319 -25.74 -16.01 -3.25
N VAL A 320 -26.37 -16.77 -2.34
CA VAL A 320 -26.26 -18.22 -2.28
C VAL A 320 -27.66 -18.85 -2.32
N PRO A 321 -27.99 -19.66 -3.35
CA PRO A 321 -29.28 -20.35 -3.43
C PRO A 321 -29.57 -21.18 -2.17
N GLY A 322 -30.77 -21.03 -1.61
CA GLY A 322 -31.20 -21.74 -0.41
C GLY A 322 -30.76 -21.13 0.92
N GLN A 323 -29.85 -20.13 0.89
CA GLN A 323 -29.46 -19.33 2.06
C GLN A 323 -29.96 -17.88 1.94
N SER A 324 -29.74 -17.26 0.77
CA SER A 324 -30.29 -15.95 0.45
C SER A 324 -31.79 -16.02 0.17
N GLN A 325 -32.52 -14.99 0.61
CA GLN A 325 -33.95 -14.84 0.32
C GLN A 325 -34.19 -14.27 -1.08
N GLN A 326 -33.38 -13.30 -1.51
CA GLN A 326 -33.60 -12.62 -2.78
C GLN A 326 -32.29 -12.12 -3.40
N LEU A 327 -32.12 -12.34 -4.70
CA LEU A 327 -31.09 -11.72 -5.52
C LEU A 327 -31.55 -10.33 -5.93
N LEU A 328 -30.74 -9.31 -5.66
CA LEU A 328 -31.01 -7.91 -5.99
C LEU A 328 -29.92 -7.33 -6.90
N GLY A 329 -30.35 -6.43 -7.79
CA GLY A 329 -29.45 -5.50 -8.47
C GLY A 329 -29.01 -4.34 -7.58
N THR A 330 -28.10 -3.49 -8.06
CA THR A 330 -27.54 -2.34 -7.32
C THR A 330 -28.64 -1.43 -6.75
N ALA A 331 -29.58 -1.01 -7.60
CA ALA A 331 -30.65 -0.09 -7.25
C ALA A 331 -31.65 -0.72 -6.26
N ALA A 332 -32.05 -1.97 -6.49
CA ALA A 332 -32.96 -2.68 -5.61
C ALA A 332 -32.35 -2.94 -4.23
N PHE A 333 -31.06 -3.29 -4.18
CA PHE A 333 -30.32 -3.43 -2.92
C PHE A 333 -30.24 -2.09 -2.17
N THR A 334 -30.01 -0.98 -2.89
CA THR A 334 -29.99 0.37 -2.31
C THR A 334 -31.32 0.71 -1.63
N GLU A 335 -32.44 0.49 -2.31
CA GLU A 335 -33.77 0.76 -1.74
C GLU A 335 -34.10 -0.20 -0.58
N ALA A 336 -33.63 -1.44 -0.62
CA ALA A 336 -33.75 -2.38 0.49
C ALA A 336 -33.02 -1.89 1.76
N VAL A 337 -31.83 -1.30 1.61
CA VAL A 337 -31.09 -0.66 2.73
C VAL A 337 -31.83 0.57 3.24
N VAL A 338 -32.31 1.43 2.33
CA VAL A 338 -33.08 2.64 2.71
C VAL A 338 -34.33 2.27 3.50
N ALA A 339 -35.07 1.24 3.09
CA ALA A 339 -36.27 0.77 3.79
C ALA A 339 -36.00 0.25 5.21
N ARG A 340 -34.73 -0.08 5.53
CA ARG A 340 -34.29 -0.56 6.84
C ARG A 340 -33.63 0.51 7.70
N LEU A 341 -33.55 1.75 7.25
CA LEU A 341 -33.12 2.85 8.11
C LEU A 341 -34.05 2.96 9.31
N GLY A 342 -33.51 2.66 10.50
CA GLY A 342 -34.20 2.71 11.80
C GLY A 342 -34.43 1.34 12.39
N GLN A 343 -34.10 0.30 11.63
CA GLN A 343 -34.13 -1.08 12.07
C GLN A 343 -32.73 -1.50 12.52
N GLU A 344 -32.69 -2.39 13.49
CA GLU A 344 -31.44 -3.00 13.94
C GLU A 344 -31.43 -4.48 13.53
N PRO A 345 -30.27 -4.99 13.10
CA PRO A 345 -30.06 -6.43 12.92
C PRO A 345 -30.09 -7.14 14.28
N SER A 346 -30.46 -8.41 14.26
CA SER A 346 -30.62 -9.25 15.44
C SER A 346 -29.29 -9.83 15.97
N GLN A 347 -28.32 -10.07 15.10
CA GLN A 347 -27.04 -10.70 15.44
C GLN A 347 -25.85 -9.79 15.10
N LEU A 348 -25.92 -9.06 14.00
CA LEU A 348 -24.80 -8.27 13.48
C LEU A 348 -24.75 -6.82 14.00
N ALA A 349 -25.53 -6.46 15.02
CA ALA A 349 -25.69 -5.07 15.43
C ALA A 349 -24.36 -4.41 15.81
N VAL A 350 -24.17 -3.19 15.32
CA VAL A 350 -23.00 -2.36 15.64
C VAL A 350 -23.41 -1.17 16.49
N ARG A 351 -22.44 -0.67 17.25
CA ARG A 351 -22.52 0.59 17.96
C ARG A 351 -21.28 1.42 17.67
N TYR A 352 -21.47 2.71 17.43
CA TYR A 352 -20.37 3.66 17.30
C TYR A 352 -20.40 4.65 18.45
N GLU A 353 -19.39 4.54 19.30
CA GLU A 353 -19.10 5.56 20.29
C GLU A 353 -18.38 6.74 19.61
N LYS A 354 -18.33 7.88 20.30
CA LYS A 354 -17.34 8.90 19.95
C LYS A 354 -15.96 8.36 20.32
N ASN A 355 -15.30 7.74 19.34
CA ASN A 355 -13.95 7.24 19.53
C ASN A 355 -13.03 8.41 19.94
N PRO A 356 -12.05 8.15 20.82
CA PRO A 356 -11.02 9.13 21.11
C PRO A 356 -10.28 9.48 19.80
N PRO A 357 -9.81 10.74 19.66
CA PRO A 357 -9.03 11.12 18.49
C PRO A 357 -7.79 10.22 18.40
N ILE A 358 -7.52 9.68 17.22
CA ILE A 358 -6.28 8.93 16.95
C ILE A 358 -5.12 9.93 17.06
N PHE A 359 -4.21 9.70 18.00
CA PHE A 359 -3.06 10.58 18.17
C PHE A 359 -2.10 10.39 16.98
N HIS A 360 -1.82 11.48 16.27
CA HIS A 360 -0.82 11.45 15.21
C HIS A 360 0.59 11.46 15.80
N SER A 361 1.53 10.83 15.08
CA SER A 361 2.94 10.82 15.47
C SER A 361 3.48 12.23 15.71
N PRO A 362 4.30 12.44 16.76
CA PRO A 362 5.00 13.71 16.93
C PRO A 362 5.89 13.98 15.70
N PRO A 363 6.27 15.26 15.47
CA PRO A 363 7.20 15.59 14.39
C PRO A 363 8.48 14.75 14.50
N TYR A 364 8.83 14.07 13.42
CA TYR A 364 10.00 13.20 13.39
C TYR A 364 11.28 13.99 13.63
N LYS A 365 12.06 13.58 14.64
CA LYS A 365 13.37 14.16 14.94
C LYS A 365 14.43 13.41 14.15
N ARG A 366 15.06 14.09 13.19
CA ARG A 366 16.14 13.51 12.38
C ARG A 366 17.38 13.30 13.25
N PRO A 367 17.98 12.09 13.27
CA PRO A 367 19.23 11.88 13.97
C PRO A 367 20.39 12.59 13.22
N HIS A 368 21.37 13.06 13.99
CA HIS A 368 22.66 13.47 13.45
C HIS A 368 23.59 12.25 13.46
N LEU A 369 23.92 11.75 12.29
CA LEU A 369 24.82 10.60 12.12
C LEU A 369 26.06 11.05 11.33
N HIS A 370 27.23 10.55 11.70
CA HIS A 370 28.45 10.73 10.92
C HIS A 370 28.42 9.79 9.70
N LYS A 371 28.25 10.39 8.51
CA LYS A 371 28.17 9.67 7.24
C LYS A 371 29.54 9.69 6.55
N GLN A 372 30.15 8.51 6.32
CA GLN A 372 31.46 8.38 5.68
C GLN A 372 31.37 7.51 4.41
N LEU A 373 31.95 8.00 3.31
CA LEU A 373 32.04 7.26 2.06
C LEU A 373 33.18 6.24 2.13
N VAL A 374 32.85 4.96 1.92
CA VAL A 374 33.77 3.82 2.04
C VAL A 374 33.81 2.95 0.78
N GLY A 375 33.07 3.31 -0.27
CA GLY A 375 33.03 2.51 -1.49
C GLY A 375 31.97 2.95 -2.49
N VAL A 376 31.87 2.20 -3.57
CA VAL A 376 30.84 2.37 -4.59
C VAL A 376 30.57 1.03 -5.27
N ASP A 377 29.28 0.73 -5.47
CA ASP A 377 28.84 -0.28 -6.42
C ASP A 377 28.63 0.39 -7.77
N VAL A 378 29.26 -0.14 -8.80
CA VAL A 378 29.14 0.32 -10.18
C VAL A 378 28.41 -0.73 -10.99
N PHE A 379 27.34 -0.32 -11.68
CA PHE A 379 26.53 -1.19 -12.51
C PHE A 379 26.90 -1.00 -13.98
N LEU A 380 27.16 -2.10 -14.67
CA LEU A 380 27.67 -2.12 -16.04
C LEU A 380 26.71 -2.80 -17.00
N ASP A 381 26.57 -2.24 -18.20
CA ASP A 381 26.01 -2.90 -19.37
C ASP A 381 27.17 -3.60 -20.08
N TYR A 382 27.24 -4.92 -19.92
CA TYR A 382 28.36 -5.71 -20.37
C TYR A 382 27.91 -7.06 -20.92
N ALA A 383 27.58 -7.06 -22.20
CA ALA A 383 27.20 -8.25 -22.95
C ALA A 383 28.42 -8.99 -23.50
N GLN A 384 28.53 -10.27 -23.18
CA GLN A 384 29.50 -11.20 -23.74
C GLN A 384 28.84 -12.56 -24.00
N PRO A 385 29.38 -13.42 -24.89
CA PRO A 385 28.73 -14.69 -25.23
C PRO A 385 28.54 -15.65 -24.05
N SER A 386 29.34 -15.52 -22.98
CA SER A 386 29.19 -16.29 -21.75
C SER A 386 29.90 -15.64 -20.56
N ALA A 387 29.52 -16.03 -19.34
CA ALA A 387 30.17 -15.60 -18.10
C ALA A 387 31.66 -15.97 -18.05
N ALA A 388 32.02 -17.14 -18.61
CA ALA A 388 33.40 -17.62 -18.69
C ALA A 388 34.31 -16.72 -19.54
N ILE A 389 33.73 -15.92 -20.45
CA ILE A 389 34.43 -14.89 -21.23
C ILE A 389 34.33 -13.53 -20.53
N ALA A 390 33.14 -13.20 -20.05
CA ALA A 390 32.85 -11.90 -19.44
C ALA A 390 33.74 -11.60 -18.23
N LEU A 391 33.83 -12.54 -17.28
CA LEU A 391 34.49 -12.30 -16.00
C LEU A 391 36.01 -12.12 -16.14
N PRO A 392 36.77 -12.97 -16.85
CA PRO A 392 38.20 -12.75 -17.05
C PRO A 392 38.51 -11.44 -17.79
N ASP A 393 37.66 -11.04 -18.76
CA ASP A 393 37.88 -9.78 -19.48
C ASP A 393 37.57 -8.56 -18.61
N LEU A 394 36.47 -8.60 -17.83
CA LEU A 394 36.19 -7.57 -16.82
C LEU A 394 37.37 -7.44 -15.84
N LEU A 395 37.85 -8.54 -15.27
CA LEU A 395 38.99 -8.50 -14.36
C LEU A 395 40.22 -7.86 -15.00
N ARG A 396 40.53 -8.21 -16.25
CA ARG A 396 41.66 -7.62 -16.99
C ARG A 396 41.51 -6.10 -17.14
N ARG A 397 40.30 -5.62 -17.45
CA ARG A 397 40.01 -4.17 -17.58
C ARG A 397 40.05 -3.43 -16.25
N LEU A 398 39.74 -4.13 -15.15
CA LEU A 398 39.68 -3.56 -13.80
C LEU A 398 41.02 -3.59 -13.05
N GLN A 399 41.96 -4.46 -13.44
CA GLN A 399 43.25 -4.71 -12.75
C GLN A 399 44.21 -3.51 -12.70
N SER A 400 43.99 -2.47 -13.52
CA SER A 400 44.90 -1.33 -13.67
C SER A 400 44.26 0.03 -13.37
N LEU A 401 43.10 0.04 -12.69
CA LEU A 401 42.41 1.28 -12.37
C LEU A 401 43.18 2.07 -11.28
N PRO A 402 43.55 3.33 -11.54
CA PRO A 402 44.25 4.15 -10.57
C PRO A 402 43.31 4.62 -9.45
N GLY A 403 43.85 4.79 -8.24
CA GLY A 403 43.16 5.51 -7.16
C GLY A 403 43.10 4.75 -5.83
N VAL A 404 42.28 5.27 -4.93
CA VAL A 404 42.13 4.78 -3.55
C VAL A 404 41.21 3.56 -3.42
N PHE A 405 40.48 3.24 -4.50
CA PHE A 405 39.47 2.19 -4.53
C PHE A 405 40.08 0.85 -4.92
N GLN A 406 39.71 -0.20 -4.19
CA GLN A 406 40.07 -1.57 -4.51
C GLN A 406 38.84 -2.35 -4.94
N LEU A 407 38.98 -3.14 -6.02
CA LEU A 407 37.96 -4.11 -6.41
C LEU A 407 37.74 -5.12 -5.27
N LYS A 408 36.48 -5.29 -4.86
CA LYS A 408 36.09 -6.23 -3.79
C LYS A 408 35.26 -7.39 -4.27
N SER A 409 34.35 -7.16 -5.21
CA SER A 409 33.54 -8.23 -5.78
C SER A 409 33.03 -7.88 -7.18
N ILE A 410 32.71 -8.92 -7.94
CA ILE A 410 31.90 -8.82 -9.15
C ILE A 410 30.74 -9.78 -8.98
N SER A 411 29.53 -9.34 -9.31
CA SER A 411 28.31 -10.14 -9.19
C SER A 411 27.38 -9.93 -10.36
N ASN A 412 26.57 -10.95 -10.66
CA ASN A 412 25.48 -10.88 -11.62
C ASN A 412 24.19 -11.30 -10.91
N ARG A 413 23.12 -10.51 -11.08
CA ARG A 413 21.81 -10.75 -10.42
C ARG A 413 21.89 -11.00 -8.89
N GLY A 414 22.86 -10.39 -8.22
CA GLY A 414 23.06 -10.50 -6.77
C GLY A 414 23.88 -11.71 -6.32
N VAL A 415 24.35 -12.56 -7.24
CA VAL A 415 25.26 -13.67 -6.93
C VAL A 415 26.71 -13.23 -7.18
N THR A 416 27.56 -13.37 -6.16
CA THR A 416 28.99 -13.09 -6.28
C THR A 416 29.66 -14.13 -7.17
N LEU A 417 30.37 -13.66 -8.19
CA LEU A 417 31.11 -14.47 -9.18
C LEU A 417 32.63 -14.34 -9.04
N TRP A 418 33.09 -13.26 -8.41
CA TRP A 418 34.49 -13.04 -8.05
C TRP A 418 34.57 -12.44 -6.65
N PRO A 419 35.51 -12.89 -5.79
CA PRO A 419 36.65 -13.78 -6.07
C PRO A 419 36.30 -15.25 -6.31
N GLU A 420 35.18 -15.71 -5.77
CA GLU A 420 34.69 -17.07 -5.92
C GLU A 420 33.21 -17.05 -6.28
N GLY A 421 32.78 -17.97 -7.14
CA GLY A 421 31.42 -18.06 -7.62
C GLY A 421 31.09 -19.43 -8.21
N PRO A 422 29.80 -19.81 -8.26
CA PRO A 422 29.40 -21.10 -8.81
C PRO A 422 29.50 -21.07 -10.34
N PRO A 423 30.09 -22.10 -10.99
CA PRO A 423 30.22 -22.15 -12.45
C PRO A 423 28.88 -22.29 -13.17
N GLU A 424 27.81 -22.70 -12.49
CA GLU A 424 26.48 -22.95 -13.05
C GLU A 424 25.64 -21.68 -13.20
N ILE A 425 26.10 -20.53 -12.69
CA ILE A 425 25.29 -19.30 -12.66
C ILE A 425 25.12 -18.75 -14.08
N PHE A 426 23.86 -18.74 -14.51
CA PHE A 426 23.43 -17.96 -15.66
C PHE A 426 23.62 -16.47 -15.40
N CYS A 427 24.39 -15.81 -16.27
CA CYS A 427 24.67 -14.38 -16.20
C CYS A 427 23.92 -13.63 -17.31
N THR A 428 23.39 -12.46 -16.98
CA THR A 428 22.83 -11.51 -17.96
C THR A 428 23.86 -10.45 -18.36
N ASP A 429 23.49 -9.55 -19.27
CA ASP A 429 24.25 -8.35 -19.66
C ASP A 429 24.43 -7.30 -18.53
N HIS A 430 23.88 -7.50 -17.33
CA HIS A 430 23.90 -6.53 -16.24
C HIS A 430 24.78 -6.99 -15.06
N TRP A 431 25.88 -6.27 -14.84
CA TRP A 431 26.89 -6.63 -13.85
C TRP A 431 27.01 -5.57 -12.76
N ARG A 432 27.25 -5.98 -11.52
CA ARG A 432 27.63 -5.08 -10.43
C ARG A 432 29.08 -5.35 -10.04
N VAL A 433 29.88 -4.30 -10.04
CA VAL A 433 31.29 -4.29 -9.63
C VAL A 433 31.41 -3.44 -8.37
N ARG A 434 31.83 -4.06 -7.26
CA ARG A 434 32.00 -3.37 -5.98
C ARG A 434 33.43 -2.92 -5.79
N PHE A 435 33.59 -1.64 -5.46
CA PHE A 435 34.85 -1.08 -5.00
C PHE A 435 34.72 -0.58 -3.57
N GLN A 436 35.76 -0.81 -2.75
CA GLN A 436 35.82 -0.28 -1.39
C GLN A 436 37.19 0.29 -1.05
N THR A 437 37.20 1.13 -0.02
CA THR A 437 38.38 1.75 0.57
C THR A 437 38.07 2.12 2.03
N GLU A 438 39.07 2.50 2.82
CA GLU A 438 38.83 2.97 4.19
C GLU A 438 38.09 4.32 4.20
N ARG A 439 38.44 5.21 3.27
CA ARG A 439 37.80 6.52 3.09
C ARG A 439 37.99 7.03 1.68
N ALA A 440 36.94 7.59 1.10
CA ALA A 440 37.00 8.29 -0.17
C ALA A 440 36.35 9.67 -0.12
N SER A 441 36.76 10.54 -1.04
CA SER A 441 36.04 11.77 -1.38
C SER A 441 35.16 11.58 -2.62
N GLN A 442 34.27 12.55 -2.89
CA GLN A 442 33.52 12.58 -4.15
C GLN A 442 34.43 12.74 -5.38
N ALA A 443 35.56 13.44 -5.23
CA ALA A 443 36.53 13.60 -6.32
C ALA A 443 37.18 12.26 -6.69
N ASP A 444 37.41 11.37 -5.71
CA ASP A 444 37.96 10.04 -5.96
C ASP A 444 36.96 9.17 -6.73
N LEU A 445 35.65 9.28 -6.43
CA LEU A 445 34.60 8.58 -7.18
C LEU A 445 34.58 9.00 -8.65
N LEU A 446 34.63 10.31 -8.91
CA LEU A 446 34.62 10.82 -10.28
C LEU A 446 35.83 10.35 -11.08
N LYS A 447 37.02 10.31 -10.45
CA LYS A 447 38.23 9.76 -11.08
C LYS A 447 38.04 8.28 -11.44
N LEU A 448 37.48 7.49 -10.53
CA LEU A 448 37.18 6.08 -10.80
C LEU A 448 36.21 5.94 -12.00
N MET A 449 35.15 6.76 -12.07
CA MET A 449 34.19 6.70 -13.17
C MET A 449 34.86 7.02 -14.51
N VAL A 450 35.72 8.04 -14.56
CA VAL A 450 36.50 8.38 -15.76
C VAL A 450 37.42 7.23 -16.17
N SER A 451 38.09 6.58 -15.21
CA SER A 451 38.96 5.45 -15.51
C SER A 451 38.19 4.23 -16.03
N LEU A 452 36.99 3.96 -15.52
CA LEU A 452 36.13 2.87 -16.00
C LEU A 452 35.63 3.13 -17.42
N ASP A 453 35.22 4.37 -17.72
CA ASP A 453 34.82 4.80 -19.06
C ASP A 453 35.99 4.67 -20.06
N GLN A 454 37.19 5.12 -19.67
CA GLN A 454 38.42 4.95 -20.46
C GLN A 454 38.81 3.48 -20.69
N ALA A 455 38.42 2.57 -19.79
CA ALA A 455 38.58 1.13 -19.95
C ALA A 455 37.53 0.51 -20.90
N GLY A 456 36.63 1.33 -21.48
CA GLY A 456 35.58 0.92 -22.40
C GLY A 456 34.42 0.21 -21.72
N LEU A 457 34.18 0.46 -20.43
CA LEU A 457 33.07 -0.12 -19.68
C LEU A 457 31.87 0.83 -19.69
N GLN A 458 30.74 0.36 -20.18
CA GLN A 458 29.51 1.16 -20.23
C GLN A 458 28.85 1.18 -18.84
N LEU A 459 28.88 2.35 -18.21
CA LEU A 459 28.31 2.60 -16.88
C LEU A 459 26.80 2.84 -16.98
N ILE A 460 26.01 2.11 -16.21
CA ILE A 460 24.54 2.28 -16.10
C ILE A 460 24.22 3.26 -14.97
N LYS A 461 24.72 2.94 -13.77
CA LYS A 461 24.49 3.72 -12.54
C LYS A 461 25.50 3.35 -11.45
N THR A 462 25.46 4.10 -10.35
CA THR A 462 26.26 3.83 -9.16
C THR A 462 25.41 3.85 -7.89
N GLU A 463 25.82 3.08 -6.89
CA GLU A 463 25.32 3.17 -5.53
C GLU A 463 26.50 3.42 -4.60
N HIS A 464 26.53 4.58 -3.95
CA HIS A 464 27.62 4.92 -3.05
C HIS A 464 27.50 4.14 -1.73
N LEU A 465 28.61 3.54 -1.30
CA LEU A 465 28.66 2.76 -0.08
C LEU A 465 29.08 3.66 1.08
N TYR A 466 28.15 3.88 2.01
CA TYR A 466 28.38 4.71 3.19
C TYR A 466 28.36 3.87 4.46
N THR A 467 29.16 4.28 5.45
CA THR A 467 28.91 3.95 6.86
C THR A 467 28.18 5.09 7.55
N PHE A 468 27.37 4.76 8.55
CA PHE A 468 26.67 5.69 9.43
C PHE A 468 27.08 5.37 10.86
N ASP A 469 27.85 6.27 11.48
CA ASP A 469 28.48 6.04 12.80
C ASP A 469 29.31 4.75 12.88
N GLY A 470 30.00 4.42 11.77
CA GLY A 470 30.84 3.23 11.64
C GLY A 470 30.09 1.99 11.11
N GLU A 471 28.76 1.96 11.19
CA GLU A 471 27.96 0.83 10.73
C GLU A 471 27.71 0.87 9.21
N PRO A 472 27.92 -0.22 8.46
CA PRO A 472 27.66 -0.27 7.02
C PRO A 472 26.19 -0.03 6.65
N GLY A 473 25.94 0.93 5.75
CA GLY A 473 24.62 1.20 5.17
C GLY A 473 24.28 0.35 3.94
N PHE A 474 24.96 -0.78 3.76
CA PHE A 474 24.84 -1.68 2.62
C PHE A 474 25.11 -3.11 3.09
N LEU A 475 24.61 -4.10 2.36
CA LEU A 475 24.89 -5.51 2.70
C LEU A 475 26.28 -5.92 2.19
N PRO A 476 27.04 -6.70 2.98
CA PRO A 476 28.26 -7.32 2.49
C PRO A 476 27.91 -8.27 1.36
N ASP A 477 28.85 -8.47 0.45
CA ASP A 477 28.76 -9.57 -0.50
C ASP A 477 28.93 -10.85 0.30
N ARG A 478 27.87 -11.67 0.38
CA ARG A 478 27.96 -12.92 1.12
C ARG A 478 28.92 -13.84 0.35
N PRO A 479 29.84 -14.56 1.02
CA PRO A 479 30.36 -15.79 0.43
C PRO A 479 29.17 -16.72 0.16
N ASN A 480 29.25 -17.50 -0.91
CA ASN A 480 28.20 -18.44 -1.32
C ASN A 480 28.22 -19.71 -0.43
N GLU A 481 28.24 -19.54 0.90
CA GLU A 481 28.13 -20.63 1.87
C GLU A 481 26.67 -21.06 2.10
#